data_AF-A0A7L2MIB6-F1
#
_entry.id   AF-A0A7L2MIB6-F1
#
_cell.length_a   1.000
_cell.length_b   1.000
_cell.length_c   1.000
_cell.angle_alpha   90.00
_cell.angle_beta   90.00
_cell.angle_gamma   90.00
#
_symmetry.space_group_name_H-M   'P 1'
#
loop_
_entity.id
_entity.type
_entity.pdbx_description
1 polymer ?
#
loop_
_entity_poly.entity_id
_entity_poly.type
_entity_poly.pdbx_seq_one_letter_code
_entity_poly.pdbx_strand_id
1 'polypeptide(L)'
;QGLQEYEEWKWSKNPTIVEVLEEFPSVQMPSTLLLTQLPLLQPRYYSISSSPEMYPGEVHLTVAVVSYRTRDGEGPIHHGVCSSWLSRIQTDEVVPCFVRGAPGFHLPQDPQVPCILIGPGTGIAPFRSFWQQRLFDIQHKGG
;
A
#
# COMPACT_ATOMS: atom_id res chain seq x y z
N GLN A 1 -21.55 1.92 -28.49
CA GLN A 1 -21.00 0.61 -28.93
C GLN A 1 -19.58 0.51 -28.39
N GLY A 2 -19.13 -0.68 -27.97
CA GLY A 2 -17.76 -0.89 -27.46
C GLY A 2 -17.60 -0.91 -25.93
N LEU A 3 -18.65 -0.63 -25.15
CA LEU A 3 -18.55 -0.60 -23.69
C LEU A 3 -18.40 -2.01 -23.10
N GLN A 4 -19.12 -2.99 -23.62
CA GLN A 4 -19.06 -4.36 -23.12
C GLN A 4 -17.71 -5.00 -23.47
N GLU A 5 -17.27 -4.86 -24.72
CA GLU A 5 -16.01 -5.41 -25.21
C GLU A 5 -14.81 -4.80 -24.48
N TYR A 6 -14.87 -3.49 -24.20
CA TYR A 6 -13.84 -2.79 -23.41
C TYR A 6 -13.81 -3.29 -21.95
N GLU A 7 -14.97 -3.43 -21.30
CA GLU A 7 -15.03 -3.89 -19.92
C GLU A 7 -14.49 -5.33 -19.80
N GLU A 8 -14.89 -6.23 -20.71
CA GLU A 8 -14.38 -7.60 -20.74
C GLU A 8 -12.85 -7.64 -20.92
N TRP A 9 -12.31 -6.86 -21.87
CA TRP A 9 -10.87 -6.77 -22.10
C TRP A 9 -10.12 -6.20 -20.89
N LYS A 10 -10.63 -5.11 -20.30
CA LYS A 10 -10.03 -4.45 -19.13
C LYS A 10 -10.00 -5.36 -17.91
N TRP A 11 -11.12 -6.00 -17.56
CA TRP A 11 -11.18 -6.84 -16.36
C TRP A 11 -10.43 -8.15 -16.52
N SER A 12 -10.49 -8.78 -17.70
CA SER A 12 -9.80 -10.04 -17.94
C SER A 12 -8.28 -9.83 -18.00
N LYS A 13 -7.80 -8.83 -18.75
CA LYS A 13 -6.36 -8.66 -18.99
C LYS A 13 -5.67 -7.73 -18.00
N ASN A 14 -6.40 -6.79 -17.41
CA ASN A 14 -5.86 -5.68 -16.61
C ASN A 14 -4.56 -5.08 -17.18
N PRO A 15 -4.53 -4.68 -18.46
CA PRO A 15 -3.29 -4.46 -19.18
C PRO A 15 -2.58 -3.19 -18.72
N THR A 16 -1.25 -3.27 -18.60
CA THR A 16 -0.36 -2.11 -18.49
C THR A 16 -0.24 -1.40 -19.84
N ILE A 17 0.18 -0.13 -19.83
CA ILE A 17 0.36 0.62 -21.09
C ILE A 17 1.35 -0.06 -22.05
N VAL A 18 2.36 -0.76 -21.51
CA VAL A 18 3.33 -1.52 -22.31
C VAL A 18 2.63 -2.70 -23.00
N GLU A 19 1.85 -3.49 -22.26
CA GLU A 19 1.09 -4.61 -22.82
C GLU A 19 0.06 -4.16 -23.87
N VAL A 20 -0.54 -2.97 -23.70
CA VAL A 20 -1.42 -2.38 -24.73
C VAL A 20 -0.66 -2.12 -26.02
N LEU A 21 0.54 -1.54 -25.94
CA LEU A 21 1.37 -1.26 -27.13
C LEU A 21 1.93 -2.53 -27.77
N GLU A 22 2.19 -3.57 -26.99
CA GLU A 22 2.58 -4.89 -27.49
C GLU A 22 1.42 -5.62 -28.19
N GLU A 23 0.19 -5.50 -27.67
CA GLU A 23 -1.01 -6.08 -28.28
C GLU A 23 -1.41 -5.36 -29.57
N PHE A 24 -1.17 -4.05 -29.66
CA PHE A 24 -1.47 -3.22 -30.83
C PHE A 24 -0.19 -2.60 -31.43
N PRO A 25 0.68 -3.39 -32.06
CA PRO A 25 2.03 -2.95 -32.45
C PRO A 25 2.04 -1.91 -33.58
N SER A 26 0.93 -1.68 -34.26
CA SER A 26 0.80 -0.62 -35.27
C SER A 26 0.63 0.77 -34.67
N VAL A 27 0.36 0.89 -33.36
CA VAL A 27 0.17 2.16 -32.67
C VAL A 27 1.50 2.91 -32.61
N GLN A 28 1.59 4.00 -33.37
CA GLN A 28 2.68 4.96 -33.28
C GLN A 28 2.44 5.85 -32.05
N MET A 29 3.14 5.59 -30.94
CA MET A 29 2.91 6.28 -29.66
C MET A 29 3.91 7.44 -29.45
N PRO A 30 3.51 8.72 -29.58
CA PRO A 30 4.39 9.84 -29.29
C PRO A 30 4.68 9.93 -27.79
N SER A 31 5.94 10.18 -27.42
CA SER A 31 6.34 10.34 -26.01
C SER A 31 5.60 11.48 -25.31
N THR A 32 5.30 12.56 -26.02
CA THR A 32 4.54 13.70 -25.49
C THR A 32 3.11 13.31 -25.10
N LEU A 33 2.47 12.40 -25.82
CA LEU A 33 1.15 11.88 -25.45
C LEU A 33 1.24 11.11 -24.13
N LEU A 34 2.21 10.20 -24.00
CA LEU A 34 2.43 9.46 -22.75
C LEU A 34 2.67 10.38 -21.56
N LEU A 35 3.56 11.36 -21.70
CA LEU A 35 3.94 12.27 -20.62
C LEU A 35 2.81 13.22 -20.20
N THR A 36 1.88 13.55 -21.10
CA THR A 36 0.80 14.51 -20.81
C THR A 36 -0.52 13.85 -20.42
N GLN A 37 -0.76 12.60 -20.84
CA GLN A 37 -2.04 11.92 -20.62
C GLN A 37 -1.99 10.90 -19.48
N LEU A 38 -0.80 10.37 -19.13
CA LEU A 38 -0.69 9.44 -18.01
C LEU A 38 -0.91 10.18 -16.68
N PRO A 39 -1.68 9.58 -15.74
CA PRO A 39 -1.84 10.16 -14.41
C PRO A 39 -0.52 10.13 -13.64
N LEU A 40 -0.35 11.11 -12.75
CA LEU A 40 0.79 11.12 -11.82
C LEU A 40 0.78 9.88 -10.92
N LEU A 41 1.97 9.37 -10.61
CA LEU A 41 2.13 8.24 -9.70
C LEU A 41 1.66 8.62 -8.29
N GLN A 42 0.55 8.01 -7.85
CA GLN A 42 -0.03 8.28 -6.54
C GLN A 42 0.74 7.57 -5.41
N PRO A 43 0.91 8.21 -4.23
CA PRO A 43 1.46 7.54 -3.05
C PRO A 43 0.52 6.44 -2.56
N ARG A 44 1.08 5.43 -1.87
CA ARG A 44 0.30 4.36 -1.21
C ARG A 44 0.34 4.58 0.30
N TYR A 45 -0.82 4.48 0.93
CA TYR A 45 -0.96 4.63 2.38
C TYR A 45 -0.79 3.29 3.07
N TYR A 46 -0.04 3.30 4.18
CA TYR A 46 0.15 2.16 5.07
C TYR A 46 -0.08 2.64 6.50
N SER A 47 -0.72 1.80 7.32
CA SER A 47 -0.83 2.06 8.75
C SER A 47 0.54 1.90 9.41
N ILE A 48 0.92 2.88 10.24
CA ILE A 48 2.15 2.80 11.03
C ILE A 48 1.99 1.68 12.07
N SER A 49 2.91 0.73 12.02
CA SER A 49 2.94 -0.44 12.88
C SER A 49 3.88 -0.29 14.07
N SER A 50 4.42 0.89 14.36
CA SER A 50 5.29 1.15 15.53
C SER A 50 4.76 2.25 16.46
N SER A 51 5.08 2.14 17.75
CA SER A 51 4.99 3.29 18.68
C SER A 51 6.25 4.15 18.56
N PRO A 52 6.13 5.50 18.45
CA PRO A 52 7.28 6.40 18.39
C PRO A 52 8.03 6.51 19.72
N GLU A 53 7.40 6.20 20.85
CA GLU A 53 8.09 6.16 22.15
C GLU A 53 8.91 4.88 22.32
N MET A 54 8.41 3.75 21.80
CA MET A 54 9.15 2.49 21.82
C MET A 54 10.28 2.45 20.78
N TYR A 55 10.11 3.09 19.62
CA TYR A 55 11.11 3.16 18.56
C TYR A 55 11.32 4.61 18.08
N PRO A 56 12.06 5.44 18.85
CA PRO A 56 12.35 6.81 18.47
C PRO A 56 13.11 6.89 17.16
N GLY A 57 12.60 7.67 16.20
CA GLY A 57 13.24 7.87 14.89
C GLY A 57 12.95 6.79 13.85
N GLU A 58 12.13 5.78 14.18
CA GLU A 58 11.78 4.70 13.25
C GLU A 58 10.29 4.67 12.91
N VAL A 59 9.98 4.22 11.69
CA VAL A 59 8.61 3.96 11.23
C VAL A 59 8.54 2.54 10.70
N HIS A 60 7.73 1.71 11.34
CA HIS A 60 7.54 0.32 10.90
C HIS A 60 6.25 0.22 10.10
N LEU A 61 6.27 -0.57 9.03
CA LEU A 61 5.09 -0.88 8.21
C LEU A 61 4.85 -2.39 8.18
N THR A 62 3.61 -2.80 8.02
CA THR A 62 3.23 -4.20 7.76
C THR A 62 2.57 -4.27 6.39
N VAL A 63 3.28 -4.82 5.40
CA VAL A 63 2.92 -4.71 3.99
C VAL A 63 2.65 -6.09 3.40
N ALA A 64 1.45 -6.30 2.85
CA ALA A 64 1.19 -7.44 1.99
C ALA A 64 1.78 -7.18 0.60
N VAL A 65 2.62 -8.09 0.11
CA VAL A 65 3.17 -8.01 -1.25
C VAL A 65 2.09 -8.43 -2.24
N VAL A 66 1.52 -7.45 -2.95
CA VAL A 66 0.47 -7.71 -3.94
C VAL A 66 1.09 -8.30 -5.20
N SER A 67 0.61 -9.49 -5.57
CA SER A 67 0.96 -10.20 -6.79
C SER A 67 -0.25 -11.03 -7.23
N TYR A 68 -0.61 -10.96 -8.51
CA TYR A 68 -1.73 -11.73 -9.07
C TYR A 68 -1.46 -12.08 -10.53
N ARG A 69 -2.13 -13.12 -11.03
CA ARG A 69 -2.11 -13.47 -12.45
C ARG A 69 -3.32 -12.86 -13.13
N THR A 70 -3.13 -12.30 -14.33
CA THR A 70 -4.22 -11.83 -15.18
C THR A 70 -4.89 -13.01 -15.90
N ARG A 71 -5.96 -12.74 -16.66
CA ARG A 71 -6.70 -13.73 -17.48
C ARG A 71 -7.11 -14.97 -16.67
N ASP A 72 -7.73 -14.73 -15.52
CA ASP A 72 -8.22 -15.76 -14.60
C ASP A 72 -7.17 -16.82 -14.17
N GLY A 73 -5.89 -16.44 -14.16
CA GLY A 73 -4.80 -17.30 -13.74
C GLY A 73 -3.88 -17.76 -14.88
N GLU A 74 -4.27 -17.59 -16.13
CA GLU A 74 -3.49 -18.05 -17.30
C GLU A 74 -2.56 -16.96 -17.87
N GLY A 75 -2.74 -15.72 -17.45
CA GLY A 75 -1.97 -14.57 -17.91
C GLY A 75 -0.64 -14.36 -17.18
N PRO A 76 0.12 -13.33 -17.59
CA PRO A 76 1.32 -12.90 -16.88
C PRO A 76 1.02 -12.51 -15.43
N ILE A 77 2.06 -12.57 -14.59
CA ILE A 77 2.00 -12.09 -13.21
C ILE A 77 2.16 -10.57 -13.21
N HIS A 78 1.21 -9.88 -12.59
CA HIS A 78 1.30 -8.46 -12.31
C HIS A 78 1.60 -8.23 -10.82
N HIS A 79 2.44 -7.24 -10.56
CA HIS A 79 2.87 -6.89 -9.21
C HIS A 79 2.31 -5.53 -8.79
N GLY A 80 1.89 -5.42 -7.54
CA GLY A 80 1.57 -4.12 -6.96
C GLY A 80 2.81 -3.23 -6.93
N VAL A 81 2.69 -2.02 -7.48
CA VAL A 81 3.83 -1.09 -7.68
C VAL A 81 4.58 -0.83 -6.37
N CYS A 82 3.91 -0.24 -5.37
CA CYS A 82 4.57 0.15 -4.11
C CYS A 82 4.95 -1.06 -3.24
N SER A 83 4.08 -2.07 -3.11
CA SER A 83 4.36 -3.24 -2.26
C SER A 83 5.52 -4.08 -2.78
N SER A 84 5.65 -4.23 -4.10
CA SER A 84 6.77 -4.98 -4.69
C SER A 84 8.06 -4.16 -4.76
N TRP A 85 7.95 -2.83 -4.83
CA TRP A 85 9.11 -1.95 -4.66
C TRP A 85 9.66 -2.04 -3.24
N LEU A 86 8.81 -1.92 -2.21
CA LEU A 86 9.21 -2.07 -0.80
C LEU A 86 9.83 -3.43 -0.49
N SER A 87 9.47 -4.49 -1.21
CA SER A 87 10.08 -5.82 -1.04
C SER A 87 11.43 -5.99 -1.74
N ARG A 88 11.88 -5.01 -2.52
CA ARG A 88 13.11 -5.08 -3.33
C ARG A 88 14.15 -4.02 -3.01
N ILE A 89 13.74 -2.89 -2.42
CA ILE A 89 14.68 -1.84 -2.01
C ILE A 89 15.75 -2.37 -1.06
N GLN A 90 16.94 -1.81 -1.16
CA GLN A 90 18.06 -2.11 -0.28
C GLN A 90 18.07 -1.19 0.94
N THR A 91 18.82 -1.59 1.96
CA THR A 91 19.12 -0.72 3.11
C THR A 91 19.76 0.58 2.60
N ASP A 92 19.46 1.68 3.29
CA ASP A 92 19.93 3.04 2.97
C ASP A 92 19.38 3.66 1.68
N GLU A 93 18.47 2.98 0.95
CA GLU A 93 17.71 3.61 -0.12
C GLU A 93 16.73 4.66 0.40
N VAL A 94 16.57 5.75 -0.35
CA VAL A 94 15.64 6.83 0.00
C VAL A 94 14.20 6.37 -0.21
N VAL A 95 13.38 6.49 0.83
CA VAL A 95 11.92 6.25 0.78
C VAL A 95 11.18 7.59 0.93
N PRO A 96 10.72 8.22 -0.17
CA PRO A 96 9.92 9.43 -0.06
C PRO A 96 8.56 9.12 0.56
N CYS A 97 8.29 9.69 1.73
CA CYS A 97 7.04 9.46 2.46
C CYS A 97 6.59 10.72 3.19
N PHE A 98 5.34 10.68 3.67
CA PHE A 98 4.76 11.70 4.52
C PHE A 98 3.77 11.04 5.48
N VAL A 99 3.56 11.67 6.65
CA VAL A 99 2.59 11.18 7.63
C VAL A 99 1.24 11.86 7.39
N ARG A 100 0.18 11.04 7.28
CA ARG A 100 -1.20 11.50 7.27
C ARG A 100 -1.86 11.06 8.58
N GLY A 101 -2.22 12.01 9.44
CA GLY A 101 -2.88 11.72 10.71
C GLY A 101 -4.26 11.07 10.52
N ALA A 102 -4.64 10.23 11.49
CA ALA A 102 -5.92 9.52 11.52
C ALA A 102 -6.65 9.80 12.86
N PRO A 103 -7.22 11.01 13.05
CA PRO A 103 -7.76 11.44 14.35
C PRO A 103 -8.86 10.52 14.90
N GLY A 104 -9.59 9.82 14.04
CA GLY A 104 -10.60 8.84 14.42
C GLY A 104 -10.07 7.42 14.72
N PHE A 105 -8.75 7.22 14.68
CA PHE A 105 -8.12 5.91 14.84
C PHE A 105 -6.88 6.00 15.74
N HIS A 106 -7.07 6.50 16.96
CA HIS A 106 -6.06 6.54 18.02
C HIS A 106 -6.55 5.77 19.24
N LEU A 107 -5.63 5.42 20.13
CA LEU A 107 -6.01 4.93 21.47
C LEU A 107 -6.85 6.00 22.19
N PRO A 108 -7.84 5.59 23.00
CA PRO A 108 -8.55 6.50 23.89
C PRO A 108 -7.57 7.25 24.82
N GLN A 109 -7.91 8.49 25.16
CA GLN A 109 -7.10 9.30 26.08
C GLN A 109 -7.06 8.71 27.49
N ASP A 110 -8.18 8.14 27.95
CA ASP A 110 -8.25 7.42 29.22
C ASP A 110 -7.77 5.97 29.02
N PRO A 111 -6.63 5.56 29.64
CA PRO A 111 -6.11 4.22 29.49
C PRO A 111 -6.99 3.15 30.14
N GLN A 112 -7.91 3.50 31.05
CA GLN A 112 -8.80 2.55 31.73
C GLN A 112 -9.97 2.10 30.83
N VAL A 113 -10.22 2.78 29.72
CA VAL A 113 -11.26 2.40 28.77
C VAL A 113 -10.85 1.09 28.06
N PRO A 114 -11.64 0.01 28.16
CA PRO A 114 -11.32 -1.24 27.50
C PRO A 114 -11.42 -1.08 25.97
N CYS A 115 -10.44 -1.63 25.27
CA CYS A 115 -10.37 -1.61 23.81
C CYS A 115 -10.44 -3.04 23.25
N ILE A 116 -11.27 -3.27 22.24
CA ILE A 116 -11.32 -4.52 21.47
C ILE A 116 -10.72 -4.23 20.09
N LEU A 117 -9.62 -4.89 19.77
CA LEU A 117 -8.89 -4.70 18.52
C LEU A 117 -9.22 -5.84 17.55
N ILE A 118 -9.81 -5.54 16.40
CA ILE A 118 -10.24 -6.54 15.39
C ILE A 118 -9.55 -6.21 14.07
N GLY A 119 -8.64 -7.08 13.62
CA GLY A 119 -7.85 -6.85 12.40
C GLY A 119 -7.37 -8.15 11.75
N PRO A 120 -8.05 -8.66 10.70
CA PRO A 120 -7.58 -9.83 9.97
C PRO A 120 -6.39 -9.50 9.07
N GLY A 121 -5.43 -10.43 8.94
CA GLY A 121 -4.26 -10.29 8.08
C GLY A 121 -3.45 -9.02 8.38
N THR A 122 -3.15 -8.22 7.35
CA THR A 122 -2.46 -6.93 7.50
C THR A 122 -3.27 -5.87 8.26
N GLY A 123 -4.55 -6.12 8.54
CA GLY A 123 -5.36 -5.28 9.43
C GLY A 123 -4.80 -5.19 10.86
N ILE A 124 -3.86 -6.06 11.24
CA ILE A 124 -3.14 -6.00 12.51
C ILE A 124 -2.15 -4.82 12.61
N ALA A 125 -1.76 -4.21 11.47
CA ALA A 125 -0.71 -3.20 11.39
C ALA A 125 -0.82 -2.09 12.46
N PRO A 126 -1.91 -1.30 12.53
CA PRO A 126 -2.00 -0.24 13.53
C PRO A 126 -2.18 -0.77 14.96
N PHE A 127 -2.66 -2.00 15.13
CA PHE A 127 -2.76 -2.58 16.48
C PHE A 127 -1.37 -2.88 17.05
N ARG A 128 -0.39 -3.14 16.18
CA ARG A 128 1.02 -3.24 16.60
C ARG A 128 1.52 -1.97 17.26
N SER A 129 1.24 -0.81 16.66
CA SER A 129 1.61 0.46 17.31
C SER A 129 0.86 0.68 18.61
N PHE A 130 -0.43 0.28 18.68
CA PHE A 130 -1.24 0.43 19.89
C PHE A 130 -0.73 -0.41 21.07
N TRP A 131 -0.46 -1.71 20.88
CA TRP A 131 0.03 -2.53 21.99
C TRP A 131 1.45 -2.17 22.37
N GLN A 132 2.30 -1.72 21.42
CA GLN A 132 3.62 -1.21 21.73
C GLN A 132 3.55 0.05 22.58
N GLN A 133 2.63 0.96 22.24
CA GLN A 133 2.39 2.16 23.02
C GLN A 133 1.95 1.82 24.45
N ARG A 134 0.94 0.95 24.60
CA ARG A 134 0.48 0.51 25.93
C ARG A 134 1.57 -0.20 26.73
N LEU A 135 2.38 -1.05 26.10
CA LEU A 135 3.51 -1.71 26.77
C LEU A 135 4.54 -0.70 27.26
N PHE A 136 4.88 0.30 26.43
CA PHE A 136 5.77 1.40 26.83
C PHE A 136 5.21 2.16 28.03
N ASP A 137 3.93 2.54 28.00
CA ASP A 137 3.25 3.27 29.07
C ASP A 137 3.21 2.48 30.39
N ILE A 138 2.92 1.16 30.34
CA ILE A 138 2.96 0.28 31.52
C ILE A 138 4.36 0.26 32.15
N GLN A 139 5.40 0.17 31.32
CA GLN A 139 6.78 0.03 31.79
C GLN A 139 7.38 1.34 32.32
N HIS A 140 6.96 2.49 31.78
CA HIS A 140 7.64 3.78 32.00
C HIS A 140 6.76 4.86 32.64
N LYS A 141 5.44 4.72 32.61
CA LYS A 141 4.48 5.77 33.07
C LYS A 141 3.52 5.31 34.15
N GLY A 142 3.62 4.07 34.63
CA GLY A 142 2.89 3.59 35.81
C GLY A 142 1.49 3.03 35.54
N GLY A 143 1.11 2.79 34.28
CA GLY A 143 -0.16 2.15 33.90
C GLY A 143 -1.33 3.09 33.73
#